data_AF-A0A2T5IRN1-F1
#
_entry.id   AF-A0A2T5IRN1-F1
#
_cell.length_a   1.000
_cell.length_b   1.000
_cell.length_c   1.000
_cell.angle_alpha   90.00
_cell.angle_beta   90.00
_cell.angle_gamma   90.00
#
_symmetry.space_group_name_H-M   'P 1'
#
loop_
_entity.id
_entity.type
_entity.pdbx_description
1 polymer ?
#
loop_
_entity_poly.entity_id
_entity_poly.type
_entity_poly.pdbx_seq_one_letter_code
_entity_poly.pdbx_strand_id
1 'polypeptide(L)' 'MDYLIKSITCQEIERITGEDLKTIKQWKKGTKKISVSAIRLLRLYIDGEANALLGIRLGWSYF' A
#
# COMPACT_ATOMS: atom_id res chain seq x y z
N MET A 1 8.22 2.81 -4.28
CA MET A 1 7.61 1.73 -3.48
C MET A 1 8.23 1.66 -2.08
N ASP A 2 9.56 1.68 -1.97
CA ASP A 2 10.29 1.74 -0.68
C ASP A 2 9.89 2.93 0.22
N TYR A 3 9.56 4.08 -0.37
CA TYR A 3 9.18 5.27 0.38
C TYR A 3 7.85 5.11 1.14
N LEU A 4 6.86 4.38 0.59
CA LEU A 4 5.53 4.22 1.19
C LEU A 4 5.60 3.47 2.53
N ILE A 5 6.47 2.46 2.62
CA ILE A 5 6.67 1.70 3.87
C ILE A 5 7.57 2.47 4.85
N LYS A 6 8.48 3.32 4.36
CA LYS A 6 9.37 4.10 5.22
C LYS A 6 8.64 5.25 5.93
N SER A 7 7.67 5.87 5.28
CA SER A 7 6.90 6.99 5.84
C SER A 7 5.86 6.59 6.89
N ILE A 8 5.43 5.32 6.92
CA ILE A 8 4.37 4.84 7.82
C ILE A 8 4.94 4.00 8.96
N THR A 9 4.35 4.10 10.16
CA THR A 9 4.71 3.27 11.32
C THR A 9 4.31 1.81 11.10
N CYS A 10 4.97 0.87 11.78
CA CYS A 10 4.62 -0.54 11.63
C CYS A 10 3.18 -0.85 12.08
N GLN A 11 2.69 -0.20 13.15
CA GLN A 11 1.33 -0.40 13.64
C GLN A 11 0.28 0.08 12.64
N GLU A 12 0.56 1.17 11.94
CA GLU A 12 -0.38 1.70 10.95
C GLU A 12 -0.39 0.82 9.69
N ILE A 13 0.76 0.30 9.26
CA ILE A 13 0.83 -0.71 8.18
C ILE A 13 0.03 -1.96 8.57
N GLU A 14 0.18 -2.45 9.81
CA GLU A 14 -0.58 -3.59 10.33
C GLU A 14 -2.09 -3.34 10.28
N ARG A 15 -2.54 -2.15 10.69
CA ARG A 15 -3.95 -1.76 10.60
C ARG A 15 -4.47 -1.69 9.16
N ILE A 16 -3.66 -1.20 8.23
CA ILE A 16 -4.04 -1.05 6.81
C ILE A 16 -4.06 -2.40 6.09
N THR A 17 -3.05 -3.24 6.32
CA THR A 17 -2.84 -4.46 5.53
C THR A 17 -3.30 -5.73 6.24
N GLY A 18 -3.55 -5.67 7.55
CA GLY A 18 -3.87 -6.84 8.39
C GLY A 18 -2.69 -7.80 8.58
N GLU A 19 -1.47 -7.37 8.27
CA GLU A 19 -0.28 -8.22 8.29
C GLU A 19 0.48 -8.08 9.61
N ASP A 20 1.09 -9.18 10.07
CA ASP A 20 1.80 -9.21 11.34
C ASP A 20 3.04 -8.29 11.36
N LEU A 21 3.30 -7.66 12.51
CA LEU A 21 4.45 -6.79 12.74
C LEU A 21 5.80 -7.42 12.38
N LYS A 22 5.97 -8.74 12.52
CA LYS A 22 7.21 -9.44 12.11
C LYS A 22 7.41 -9.35 10.60
N THR A 23 6.35 -9.58 9.82
CA THR A 23 6.38 -9.46 8.36
C THR A 23 6.66 -8.02 7.93
N ILE A 24 6.01 -7.04 8.58
CA ILE A 24 6.21 -5.61 8.29
C ILE A 24 7.64 -5.16 8.61
N LYS A 25 8.21 -5.62 9.73
CA LYS A 25 9.62 -5.36 10.08
C LYS A 25 10.57 -5.94 9.03
N GLN A 26 10.28 -7.12 8.47
CA GLN A 26 11.08 -7.71 7.39
C GLN A 26 10.97 -6.91 6.09
N TRP A 27 9.81 -6.33 5.78
CA TRP A 27 9.63 -5.41 4.65
C TRP A 27 10.47 -4.14 4.81
N LYS A 28 10.41 -3.48 5.98
CA LYS A 28 11.22 -2.28 6.27
C LYS A 28 12.73 -2.56 6.19
N LYS A 29 13.16 -3.76 6.55
CA LYS A 29 14.57 -4.20 6.45
C LYS A 29 14.98 -4.61 5.03
N GLY A 30 14.05 -4.73 4.08
CA GLY A 30 14.32 -5.23 2.73
C GLY A 30 14.56 -6.75 2.64
N THR A 31 14.40 -7.47 3.75
CA THR A 31 14.66 -8.93 3.84
C THR A 31 13.53 -9.79 3.29
N LYS A 32 12.34 -9.21 3.09
CA LYS A 32 11.17 -9.88 2.53
C LYS A 32 10.48 -8.93 1.55
N LYS A 33 10.05 -9.45 0.40
CA LYS A 33 9.24 -8.68 -0.56
C LYS A 33 7.86 -8.38 0.02
N ILE A 34 7.36 -7.19 -0.27
CA ILE A 34 6.02 -6.75 0.12
C ILE A 34 5.01 -7.47 -0.77
N SER A 35 3.90 -7.93 -0.20
CA SER A 35 2.82 -8.55 -0.98
C SER A 35 2.16 -7.51 -1.90
N VAL A 36 1.75 -7.94 -3.09
CA VAL A 36 1.08 -7.05 -4.07
C VAL A 36 -0.20 -6.46 -3.48
N SER A 37 -0.92 -7.24 -2.67
CA SER A 37 -2.11 -6.83 -1.93
C SER A 37 -1.80 -5.71 -0.94
N ALA A 38 -0.74 -5.85 -0.13
CA ALA A 38 -0.33 -4.82 0.83
C ALA A 38 0.10 -3.53 0.14
N ILE A 39 0.81 -3.62 -1.00
CA ILE A 39 1.19 -2.45 -1.79
C ILE A 39 -0.06 -1.70 -2.28
N ARG A 40 -1.08 -2.42 -2.76
CA ARG A 40 -2.35 -1.81 -3.20
C ARG A 40 -3.05 -1.10 -2.05
N LEU A 41 -3.18 -1.74 -0.89
CA LEU A 41 -3.80 -1.15 0.30
C LEU A 41 -3.06 0.10 0.79
N LEU A 42 -1.72 0.05 0.80
CA LEU A 42 -0.92 1.21 1.20
C LEU A 42 -1.06 2.38 0.22
N ARG A 43 -1.08 2.13 -1.09
CA ARG A 43 -1.34 3.18 -2.11
C ARG A 43 -2.73 3.77 -1.95
N LEU A 44 -3.73 2.94 -1.70
CA LEU A 44 -5.10 3.40 -1.45
C LEU A 44 -5.18 4.35 -0.27
N TYR A 45 -4.48 4.02 0.81
CA TYR A 45 -4.45 4.83 2.02
C TYR A 45 -3.65 6.13 1.84
N ILE A 46 -2.48 6.07 1.20
CA ILE A 46 -1.54 7.20 1.08
C ILE A 46 -1.92 8.15 -0.04
N ASP A 47 -2.13 7.61 -1.23
CA ASP A 47 -2.33 8.39 -2.45
C ASP A 47 -3.82 8.73 -2.66
N GLY A 48 -4.71 8.20 -1.81
CA GLY A 48 -6.16 8.38 -1.93
C GLY A 48 -6.73 7.80 -3.22
N GLU A 49 -5.99 6.91 -3.90
CA GLU A 49 -6.36 6.31 -5.18
C GLU A 49 -7.52 5.31 -5.04
N ALA A 50 -8.68 5.72 -4.53
CA ALA A 50 -9.90 4.90 -4.51
C ALA A 50 -10.28 4.36 -5.91
N ASN A 51 -9.80 5.02 -6.97
CA ASN A 51 -9.85 4.55 -8.36
C ASN A 51 -9.22 3.16 -8.56
N ALA A 52 -8.23 2.77 -7.76
CA ALA A 52 -7.60 1.44 -7.81
C ALA A 52 -8.47 0.32 -7.20
N LEU A 53 -9.45 0.67 -6.35
CA LEU A 53 -10.46 -0.28 -5.82
C LEU A 53 -11.67 -0.40 -6.73
N LEU A 54 -12.10 0.71 -7.33
CA LEU A 54 -13.40 0.78 -7.97
C LEU A 54 -13.44 0.18 -9.37
N GLY A 55 -12.28 -0.09 -10.01
CA GLY A 55 -12.27 -0.57 -11.39
C GLY A 55 -12.97 0.39 -12.37
N ILE A 56 -13.23 1.63 -11.93
CA ILE A 56 -13.89 2.62 -12.77
C ILE A 56 -12.82 3.20 -13.66
N ARG A 57 -12.85 2.72 -14.90
CA ARG A 57 -12.30 3.37 -16.07
C ARG A 57 -13.06 4.70 -16.23
N LEU A 58 -12.69 5.73 -15.47
CA LEU A 58 -13.16 7.09 -15.73
C LEU A 58 -12.44 7.55 -17.01
N GLY A 59 -13.00 7.15 -18.14
CA GLY A 59 -12.71 7.73 -19.43
C GLY A 59 -13.13 9.19 -19.40
N TRP A 60 -12.22 10.06 -19.00
CA TRP A 60 -12.25 11.45 -19.43
C TRP A 60 -11.41 11.50 -20.70
N SER A 61 -12.01 11.04 -21.80
CA SER A 61 -11.68 11.60 -23.11
C SER A 61 -12.18 13.03 -23.06
N TYR A 62 -11.27 13.98 -22.92
CA TYR A 62 -11.51 15.34 -23.37
C TYR A 62 -10.44 15.67 -24.41
N PHE A 63 -10.98 16.08 -25.55
CA PHE A 63 -10.37 16.67 -26.73
C PHE A 63 -9.16 17.57 -26.45
#